data_AF-A0A1Y3AP96-F1
#
_entry.id   AF-A0A1Y3AP96-F1
#
_cell.length_a   1.000
_cell.length_b   1.000
_cell.length_c   1.000
_cell.angle_alpha   90.00
_cell.angle_beta   90.00
_cell.angle_gamma   90.00
#
_symmetry.space_group_name_H-M   'P 1'
#
loop_
_entity.id
_entity.type
_entity.pdbx_description
1 polymer ?
#
loop_
_entity_poly.entity_id
_entity_poly.type
_entity_poly.pdbx_seq_one_letter_code
_entity_poly.pdbx_strand_id
1 'polypeptide(L)' 'MAVVRILHQIIIGFSGVNCQIVEDACATSPCLHDGTCITLTNGTDFRCMCRPGFSGKRCENDLNECASQP' A
#
# COMPACT_ATOMS: atom_id res chain seq x y z
N MET A 1 -25.64 0.25 19.73
CA MET A 1 -25.82 1.40 18.82
C MET A 1 -24.59 2.29 18.96
N ALA A 2 -23.56 2.07 18.14
CA ALA A 2 -22.43 3.01 18.05
C ALA A 2 -22.63 3.83 16.77
N VAL A 3 -22.62 5.14 16.94
CA VAL A 3 -23.02 6.14 15.94
C VAL A 3 -22.09 6.11 14.72
N VAL A 4 -22.64 5.68 13.59
CA VAL A 4 -22.08 5.89 12.25
C VAL A 4 -22.17 7.38 11.94
N ARG A 5 -21.04 8.10 11.99
CA ARG A 5 -20.95 9.44 11.40
C ARG A 5 -20.25 9.35 10.06
N ILE A 6 -21.08 9.31 9.01
CA ILE A 6 -20.68 9.42 7.61
C ILE A 6 -20.23 10.86 7.36
N LEU A 7 -18.92 11.06 7.12
CA LEU A 7 -18.43 12.14 6.26
C LEU A 7 -17.26 11.61 5.40
N HIS A 8 -17.63 11.08 4.23
CA HIS A 8 -16.94 11.37 2.96
C HIS A 8 -15.52 10.85 2.66
N GLN A 9 -15.12 9.66 3.09
CA GLN A 9 -13.96 9.01 2.47
C GLN A 9 -14.26 7.56 2.10
N ILE A 10 -13.93 7.26 0.85
CA ILE A 10 -14.13 6.02 0.11
C ILE A 10 -13.81 4.78 0.97
N ILE A 11 -14.69 3.76 0.90
CA ILE A 11 -14.48 2.45 1.53
C ILE A 11 -13.17 1.87 0.98
N ILE A 12 -12.13 1.76 1.81
CA ILE A 12 -10.95 0.95 1.47
C ILE A 12 -10.52 0.15 2.71
N GLY A 13 -10.78 -1.16 2.68
CA GLY A 13 -10.19 -2.15 3.60
C GLY A 13 -10.92 -2.38 4.93
N PHE A 14 -12.01 -3.16 4.93
CA PHE A 14 -12.51 -3.81 6.14
C PHE A 14 -12.34 -5.33 5.99
N SER A 15 -11.38 -5.92 6.71
CA SER A 15 -11.28 -7.38 6.89
C SER A 15 -11.15 -7.68 8.38
N GLY A 16 -12.26 -8.05 9.01
CA GLY A 16 -12.31 -8.42 10.43
C GLY A 16 -13.72 -8.39 11.00
N VAL A 17 -14.08 -9.40 11.81
CA VAL A 17 -15.41 -9.59 12.42
C VAL A 17 -15.80 -8.55 13.49
N ASN A 18 -14.96 -7.54 13.71
CA ASN A 18 -15.13 -6.62 14.85
C ASN A 18 -14.67 -5.17 14.56
N CYS A 19 -14.88 -4.64 13.34
CA CYS A 19 -14.64 -3.23 12.96
C CYS A 19 -13.41 -2.59 13.63
N GLN A 20 -12.33 -3.36 13.71
CA GLN A 20 -11.07 -2.89 14.26
C GLN A 20 -10.48 -2.02 13.17
N ILE A 21 -10.15 -0.77 13.47
CA ILE A 21 -9.16 -0.02 12.71
C ILE A 21 -7.86 -0.81 12.83
N VAL A 22 -7.70 -1.82 11.97
CA VAL A 22 -6.39 -2.36 11.66
C VAL A 22 -5.68 -1.21 10.99
N GLU A 23 -4.67 -0.66 11.67
CA GLU A 23 -3.68 0.19 11.03
C GLU A 23 -3.14 -0.63 9.86
N ASP A 24 -3.69 -0.40 8.67
CA ASP A 24 -3.30 -1.05 7.44
C ASP A 24 -2.59 0.01 6.60
N ALA A 25 -1.26 0.02 6.70
CA ALA A 25 -0.43 0.94 5.95
C ALA A 25 -0.62 0.81 4.42
N CYS A 26 -1.21 -0.28 3.92
CA CYS A 26 -1.57 -0.46 2.52
C CYS A 26 -2.97 0.06 2.15
N ALA A 27 -3.80 0.51 3.09
CA ALA A 27 -5.14 1.03 2.82
C ALA A 27 -5.14 2.24 1.86
N THR A 28 -4.06 3.00 1.84
CA THR A 28 -3.88 4.17 0.95
C THR A 28 -3.26 3.81 -0.40
N SER A 29 -3.00 2.52 -0.66
CA SER A 29 -2.27 2.05 -1.84
C SER A 29 -0.97 2.84 -2.08
N PRO A 30 -0.01 2.81 -1.14
CA PRO A 30 1.19 3.62 -1.23
C PRO A 30 2.13 3.21 -2.37
N CYS A 31 2.06 1.98 -2.86
CA CYS A 31 2.94 1.46 -3.92
C CYS A 31 2.53 1.98 -5.30
N LEU A 32 3.51 2.45 -6.07
CA LEU A 32 3.36 2.95 -7.44
C LEU A 32 3.60 1.84 -8.47
N HIS A 33 3.28 2.15 -9.73
CA HIS A 33 3.51 1.28 -10.89
C HIS A 33 2.95 -0.14 -10.75
N ASP A 34 1.76 -0.27 -10.12
CA ASP A 34 1.09 -1.56 -9.89
C ASP A 34 1.92 -2.50 -8.99
N GLY A 35 2.72 -1.94 -8.09
CA GLY A 35 3.44 -2.70 -7.07
C GLY A 35 2.50 -3.29 -6.02
N THR A 36 2.79 -4.50 -5.56
CA THR A 36 1.98 -5.17 -4.53
C THR A 36 2.34 -4.62 -3.15
N CYS A 37 1.37 -4.05 -2.44
CA CYS A 37 1.57 -3.57 -1.08
C CYS A 37 1.35 -4.68 -0.06
N ILE A 38 2.27 -4.80 0.91
CA ILE A 38 2.17 -5.74 2.02
C ILE A 38 2.37 -4.97 3.34
N THR A 39 1.36 -5.01 4.20
CA THR A 39 1.43 -4.45 5.55
C THR A 39 2.31 -5.33 6.43
N LEU A 40 3.23 -4.72 7.17
CA LEU A 40 4.16 -5.41 8.08
C LEU A 40 3.50 -5.65 9.44
N THR A 41 4.14 -6.45 10.28
CA THR A 41 3.59 -6.91 11.58
C THR A 41 3.22 -5.76 12.55
N ASN A 42 3.81 -4.56 12.38
CA ASN A 42 3.47 -3.38 13.18
C ASN A 42 2.18 -2.67 12.73
N GLY A 43 1.59 -3.04 11.59
CA GLY A 43 0.39 -2.40 11.00
C GLY A 43 0.65 -1.02 10.38
N THR A 44 1.49 -0.21 11.01
CA THR A 44 1.86 1.14 10.55
C THR A 44 2.93 1.16 9.46
N ASP A 45 3.67 0.07 9.33
CA ASP A 45 4.69 -0.09 8.29
C ASP A 45 4.18 -0.94 7.12
N PHE A 46 4.65 -0.61 5.92
CA PHE A 46 4.37 -1.35 4.70
C PHE A 46 5.66 -1.67 3.94
N ARG A 47 5.58 -2.68 3.09
CA ARG A 47 6.59 -3.01 2.09
C ARG A 47 5.94 -3.16 0.74
N CYS A 48 6.50 -2.49 -0.27
CA CYS A 48 6.09 -2.66 -1.65
C CYS A 48 6.93 -3.75 -2.33
N MET A 49 6.28 -4.70 -2.98
CA MET A 49 6.90 -5.60 -3.95
C MET A 49 6.77 -4.98 -5.33
N CYS A 50 7.90 -4.48 -5.84
CA CYS A 50 7.97 -3.82 -7.13
C CYS A 50 7.96 -4.83 -8.27
N ARG A 51 7.36 -4.44 -9.40
CA ARG A 51 7.50 -5.19 -10.64
C ARG A 51 8.94 -5.08 -11.16
N PRO A 52 9.41 -6.05 -11.98
CA PRO A 52 10.67 -5.92 -12.69
C PRO A 52 10.74 -4.59 -13.44
N GLY A 53 11.90 -3.93 -13.42
CA GLY A 53 12.04 -2.58 -13.97
C GLY A 53 11.67 -1.45 -12.99
N PHE A 54 11.27 -1.74 -11.75
CA PHE A 54 11.00 -0.70 -10.73
C PHE A 54 11.72 -0.96 -9.41
N SER A 55 12.08 0.10 -8.70
CA SER A 55 12.73 0.05 -7.38
C SER A 55 12.34 1.23 -6.50
N GLY A 56 12.85 1.28 -5.27
CA GLY A 56 12.50 2.28 -4.26
C GLY A 56 11.48 1.77 -3.23
N LYS A 57 11.21 2.58 -2.19
CA LYS A 57 10.33 2.16 -1.07
C LYS A 57 8.89 1.97 -1.54
N ARG A 58 8.48 2.75 -2.53
CA ARG A 58 7.14 2.79 -3.12
C ARG A 58 7.15 2.37 -4.59
N CYS A 59 8.23 1.76 -5.07
CA CYS A 59 8.41 1.44 -6.49
C CYS A 59 8.40 2.69 -7.40
N GLU A 60 8.85 3.82 -6.87
CA GLU A 60 8.85 5.13 -7.53
C GLU A 60 9.96 5.31 -8.57
N ASN A 61 11.01 4.48 -8.50
CA ASN A 61 12.16 4.59 -9.39
C ASN A 61 12.02 3.58 -10.52
N ASP A 62 11.97 4.06 -11.76
CA ASP A 62 12.08 3.23 -12.95
C ASP A 62 13.55 2.82 -13.14
N LEU A 63 13.81 1.52 -13.02
CA LEU A 63 15.09 0.92 -13.36
C LEU A 63 15.17 0.88 -14.88
N ASN A 64 15.74 1.92 -15.47
CA ASN A 64 16.03 1.93 -16.89
C ASN A 64 17.08 0.86 -17.20
N GLU A 65 16.64 -0.33 -17.58
CA GLU A 65 17.48 -1.47 -17.96
C GLU A 65 18.36 -1.14 -19.17
N CYS A 66 18.05 -0.07 -19.91
CA CYS A 66 18.87 0.44 -21.02
C CYS A 66 19.94 1.46 -20.58
N ALA A 67 20.00 1.86 -19.30
CA ALA A 67 21.09 2.69 -18.78
C ALA A 67 22.37 1.86 -18.55
N SER A 68 22.25 0.53 -18.44
CA SER A 68 23.36 -0.39 -18.59
C SER A 68 23.69 -0.54 -20.08
N GLN A 69 24.19 0.53 -20.70
CA GLN A 69 24.74 0.47 -22.05
C GLN A 69 26.02 -0.38 -22.02
N PRO A 70 26.14 -1.45 -22.82
CA PRO A 70 27.42 -2.14 -23.05
C PRO A 70 28.40 -1.29 -23.88
#